data_AF-A0A9X3HS35-F1
#
_entry.id   AF-A0A9X3HS35-F1
#
_cell.length_a   1.000
_cell.length_b   1.000
_cell.length_c   1.000
_cell.angle_alpha   90.00
_cell.angle_beta   90.00
_cell.angle_gamma   90.00
#
_symmetry.space_group_name_H-M   'P 1'
#
loop_
_entity.id
_entity.type
_entity.pdbx_description
1 polymer ?
#
loop_
_entity_poly.entity_id
_entity_poly.type
_entity_poly.pdbx_seq_one_letter_code
_entity_poly.pdbx_strand_id
1 'polypeptide(L)' 'MKFTISRINTPIGIFRLSGDISESEQPPTLTYNDAEFMGTDGWVLLNTASEHGSSILTQIEPYVLEHLADK' A
#
# COMPACT_ATOMS: atom_id res chain seq x y z
N MET A 1 9.13 -0.43 -11.26
CA MET A 1 10.07 0.14 -10.27
C MET A 1 9.73 -0.42 -8.89
N LYS A 2 10.71 -0.65 -8.01
CA LYS A 2 10.43 -1.09 -6.64
C LYS A 2 10.15 0.11 -5.75
N PHE A 3 9.19 -0.01 -4.84
CA PHE A 3 8.90 1.00 -3.84
C PHE A 3 8.97 0.45 -2.41
N THR A 4 9.23 1.33 -1.46
CA THR A 4 9.13 1.05 -0.04
C THR A 4 8.61 2.29 0.67
N ILE A 5 7.52 2.11 1.40
CA ILE A 5 6.86 3.15 2.18
C ILE A 5 6.90 2.70 3.62
N SER A 6 7.78 3.32 4.41
CA SER A 6 7.93 3.01 5.83
C SER A 6 6.72 3.43 6.67
N ARG A 7 5.99 4.46 6.20
CA ARG A 7 4.77 4.99 6.80
C ARG A 7 4.00 5.86 5.80
N ILE A 8 2.72 5.56 5.60
CA ILE A 8 1.75 6.42 4.91
C ILE A 8 0.50 6.55 5.76
N ASN A 9 -0.01 7.78 5.90
CA ASN A 9 -1.29 8.02 6.56
C ASN A 9 -2.39 8.03 5.50
N THR A 10 -3.43 7.23 5.70
CA THR A 10 -4.63 7.20 4.87
C THR A 10 -5.86 7.41 5.76
N PRO A 11 -7.04 7.71 5.20
CA PRO A 11 -8.24 7.89 6.01
C PRO A 11 -8.65 6.68 6.85
N ILE A 12 -8.21 5.47 6.46
CA ILE A 12 -8.56 4.23 7.14
C ILE A 12 -7.45 3.67 8.04
N GLY A 13 -6.30 4.34 8.10
CA GLY A 13 -5.21 3.94 8.98
C GLY A 13 -3.83 4.34 8.51
N ILE A 14 -2.82 3.88 9.24
CA ILE A 14 -1.42 4.08 8.89
C ILE A 14 -0.86 2.77 8.35
N PHE A 15 -0.24 2.82 7.20
CA PHE A 15 0.29 1.63 6.53
C PHE A 15 1.80 1.71 6.35
N ARG A 16 2.42 0.53 6.34
CA ARG A 16 3.77 0.29 5.83
C ARG A 16 3.62 -0.68 4.66
N LEU A 17 4.22 -0.33 3.52
CA LEU A 17 4.00 -1.03 2.26
C LEU A 17 5.32 -1.22 1.53
N SER A 18 5.47 -2.34 0.83
CA SER A 18 6.52 -2.53 -0.15
C SER A 18 5.99 -3.31 -1.35
N GLY A 19 6.58 -3.07 -2.51
CA GLY A 19 6.03 -3.62 -3.73
C GLY A 19 6.71 -3.11 -4.99
N ASP A 20 6.04 -3.33 -6.09
CA ASP A 20 6.43 -2.93 -7.42
C ASP A 20 5.34 -2.03 -8.02
N ILE A 21 5.76 -0.96 -8.70
CA ILE A 21 4.89 -0.09 -9.50
C ILE A 21 5.24 -0.23 -10.98
N SER A 22 4.22 -0.43 -11.80
CA SER A 22 4.29 -0.48 -13.26
C SER A 22 3.80 0.84 -13.84
N GLU A 23 4.71 1.79 -14.03
CA GLU A 23 4.39 3.12 -14.60
C GLU A 23 4.13 3.07 -16.11
N SER A 24 4.46 1.96 -16.77
CA SER A 24 4.18 1.72 -18.20
C SER A 24 2.69 1.55 -18.50
N GLU A 25 1.87 1.27 -17.48
CA GLU A 25 0.43 1.14 -17.60
C GLU A 25 -0.25 2.47 -17.27
N GLN A 26 -1.43 2.70 -17.85
CA GLN A 26 -2.26 3.89 -17.60
C GLN A 26 -3.68 3.42 -17.25
N PRO A 27 -4.07 3.44 -15.96
CA PRO A 27 -3.32 3.94 -14.80
C PRO A 27 -2.13 3.04 -14.40
N PRO A 28 -1.15 3.55 -13.63
CA PRO A 28 -0.06 2.74 -13.09
C PRO A 28 -0.60 1.60 -12.23
N THR A 29 -0.05 0.40 -12.39
CA THR A 29 -0.45 -0.76 -11.60
C THR A 29 0.48 -0.95 -10.40
N LEU A 30 -0.10 -1.19 -9.22
CA LEU A 30 0.63 -1.51 -7.99
C LEU A 30 0.53 -3.01 -7.68
N THR A 31 1.68 -3.62 -7.37
CA THR A 31 1.76 -4.98 -6.81
C THR A 31 2.39 -4.90 -5.43
N TYR A 32 1.63 -5.32 -4.40
CA TYR A 32 2.09 -5.29 -3.02
C TYR A 32 2.77 -6.62 -2.64
N ASN A 33 4.04 -6.55 -2.28
CA ASN A 33 4.79 -7.70 -1.77
C ASN A 33 4.64 -7.85 -0.26
N ASP A 34 4.57 -6.74 0.47
CA ASP A 34 4.35 -6.70 1.91
C ASP A 34 3.45 -5.51 2.25
N ALA A 35 2.53 -5.73 3.19
CA ALA A 35 1.61 -4.72 3.67
C ALA A 35 1.35 -4.93 5.16
N GLU A 36 1.56 -3.89 5.95
CA GLU A 36 1.27 -3.86 7.38
C GLU A 36 0.42 -2.63 7.69
N PHE A 37 -0.52 -2.75 8.64
CA PHE A 37 -1.23 -1.61 9.21
C PHE A 37 -0.81 -1.39 10.66
N MET A 38 -0.82 -0.14 11.12
CA MET A 38 -0.53 0.19 12.51
C MET A 38 -1.74 -0.15 13.39
N GLY A 39 -1.60 -1.17 14.23
CA GLY A 39 -2.52 -1.48 15.32
C GLY A 39 -2.12 -0.79 16.62
N THR A 40 -2.75 -1.19 17.73
CA THR A 40 -2.47 -0.67 19.08
C THR A 40 -1.07 -1.06 19.57
N ASP A 41 -0.65 -2.28 19.26
CA ASP A 41 0.58 -2.89 19.77
C ASP A 41 1.72 -2.92 18.72
N GLY A 42 1.56 -2.18 17.63
CA GLY A 42 2.55 -2.06 16.56
C GLY A 42 2.01 -2.46 15.19
N TRP A 43 2.91 -2.88 14.31
CA TRP A 43 2.58 -3.26 12.94
C TRP A 43 1.92 -4.63 12.88
N VAL A 44 0.82 -4.72 12.15
CA VAL A 44 0.04 -5.94 11.94
C VAL A 44 0.04 -6.26 10.45
N LEU A 45 0.51 -7.46 10.11
CA LEU A 45 0.54 -7.96 8.74
C LEU A 45 -0.86 -8.04 8.14
N LEU A 46 -1.03 -7.42 6.98
CA LEU A 46 -2.22 -7.50 6.15
C LEU A 46 -2.06 -8.66 5.19
N ASN A 47 -3.00 -9.62 5.22
CA ASN A 47 -3.00 -10.71 4.27
C ASN A 47 -3.45 -10.22 2.88
N THR A 48 -2.48 -9.90 2.02
CA THR A 48 -2.70 -9.39 0.66
C THR A 48 -3.43 -10.38 -0.26
N ALA A 49 -3.38 -11.69 0.04
CA ALA A 49 -4.07 -12.73 -0.71
C ALA A 49 -5.52 -12.97 -0.25
N SER A 50 -5.94 -12.34 0.85
CA SER A 50 -7.33 -12.40 1.33
C SER A 50 -8.20 -11.35 0.66
N GLU A 51 -9.50 -11.63 0.51
CA GLU A 51 -10.48 -10.68 -0.03
C GLU A 51 -10.49 -9.37 0.79
N HIS A 52 -10.43 -9.48 2.12
CA HIS A 52 -10.41 -8.32 3.00
C HIS A 52 -9.15 -7.48 2.84
N GLY A 53 -7.98 -8.11 2.79
CA GLY A 53 -6.72 -7.41 2.57
C GLY A 53 -6.64 -6.75 1.21
N SER A 54 -7.09 -7.43 0.15
CA SER A 54 -7.20 -6.87 -1.19
C SER A 54 -8.13 -5.65 -1.20
N SER A 55 -9.30 -5.75 -0.57
CA SER A 55 -10.24 -4.63 -0.47
C SER A 55 -9.65 -3.41 0.26
N ILE A 56 -8.85 -3.62 1.31
CA ILE A 56 -8.13 -2.54 2.00
C ILE A 56 -7.08 -1.91 1.08
N LEU A 57 -6.29 -2.73 0.38
CA LEU A 57 -5.24 -2.26 -0.53
C LEU A 57 -5.83 -1.41 -1.67
N THR A 58 -6.94 -1.84 -2.26
CA THR A 58 -7.66 -1.06 -3.29
C THR A 58 -8.16 0.28 -2.75
N GLN A 59 -8.63 0.34 -1.49
CA GLN A 59 -9.09 1.60 -0.89
C GLN A 59 -7.96 2.60 -0.66
N ILE A 60 -6.75 2.13 -0.36
CA ILE A 60 -5.60 3.00 -0.11
C ILE A 60 -4.78 3.30 -1.37
N GLU A 61 -5.00 2.57 -2.46
CA GLU A 61 -4.22 2.65 -3.70
C GLU A 61 -4.04 4.09 -4.24
N PRO A 62 -5.08 4.96 -4.27
CA PRO A 62 -4.91 6.33 -4.75
C PRO A 62 -3.90 7.13 -3.92
N TYR A 63 -3.90 6.94 -2.59
CA TYR A 63 -2.97 7.61 -1.67
C TYR A 63 -1.54 7.07 -1.83
N VAL A 64 -1.40 5.78 -2.13
CA VAL A 64 -0.10 5.17 -2.42
C VAL A 64 0.48 5.76 -3.70
N LEU A 65 -0.32 5.85 -4.77
CA LEU A 65 0.10 6.46 -6.03
C LEU A 65 0.49 7.94 -5.85
N GLU A 66 -0.32 8.73 -5.15
CA GLU A 66 -0.02 10.13 -4.82
C GLU A 66 1.30 10.24 -4.04
N HIS A 67 1.48 9.43 -3.00
CA HIS A 67 2.70 9.44 -2.18
C HIS A 67 3.97 9.04 -2.96
N LEU A 68 3.83 8.20 -3.98
CA LEU A 68 4.95 7.79 -4.85
C LEU A 68 5.27 8.84 -5.91
N ALA A 69 4.28 9.62 -6.37
CA ALA A 69 4.48 10.70 -7.34
C ALA A 69 5.11 11.96 -6.72
N ASP A 70 4.89 12.21 -5.42
CA ASP A 70 5.46 13.34 -4.67
C ASP A 70 6.92 13.12 -4.21
N LYS A 71 7.53 11.98 -4.55
CA LYS A 71 8.92 11.64 -4.21
C LYS A 71 9.84 11.71 -5.42
#